data_AF-A0AAW2W7Y7-F1
#
_entry.id   AF-A0AAW2W7Y7-F1
#
_cell.length_a   1.000
_cell.length_b   1.000
_cell.length_c   1.000
_cell.angle_alpha   90.00
_cell.angle_beta   90.00
_cell.angle_gamma   90.00
#
_symmetry.space_group_name_H-M   'P 1'
#
loop_
_entity.id
_entity.type
_entity.pdbx_description
1 polymer ?
#
loop_
_entity_poly.entity_id
_entity_poly.type
_entity_poly.pdbx_seq_one_letter_code
_entity_poly.pdbx_strand_id
1 'polypeptide(L)'
;MEAGQEFGFFQDKEICSNYDSDRYLKPVWEMKQLTNHGVPEELMNETVKVAEEFFQLPVEDRASFYSEDPRKGCRLSTSIDYDHEKVHFWRDNLRHHCRPLEDHVGELPTNPTRYRLHMISCKIS
;
A
#
# COMPACT_ATOMS: atom_id res chain seq x y z
N MET A 1 14.24 -20.16 3.97
CA MET A 1 14.13 -20.13 2.50
C MET A 1 13.79 -18.70 2.16
N GLU A 2 14.72 -18.01 1.50
CA GLU A 2 14.64 -16.57 1.21
C GLU A 2 13.46 -16.31 0.27
N ALA A 3 12.48 -15.53 0.73
CA ALA A 3 11.44 -14.99 -0.13
C ALA A 3 11.98 -13.67 -0.69
N GLY A 4 12.36 -13.68 -1.97
CA GLY A 4 12.74 -12.47 -2.69
C GLY A 4 11.58 -11.48 -2.69
N GLN A 5 11.82 -10.27 -2.20
CA GLN A 5 10.90 -9.14 -2.35
C GLN A 5 11.03 -8.60 -3.78
N GLU A 6 10.31 -9.19 -4.73
CA GLU A 6 10.05 -8.51 -5.99
C GLU A 6 8.93 -7.48 -5.77
N PHE A 7 9.28 -6.19 -5.88
CA PHE A 7 8.30 -5.10 -5.97
C PHE A 7 7.59 -5.17 -7.32
N GLY A 8 6.63 -6.09 -7.45
CA GLY A 8 5.85 -6.28 -8.66
C GLY A 8 4.53 -5.50 -8.62
N PHE A 9 4.34 -4.57 -9.56
CA PHE A 9 2.99 -4.23 -10.04
C PHE A 9 2.47 -5.42 -10.85
N PHE A 10 2.03 -6.49 -10.18
CA PHE A 10 1.43 -7.63 -10.88
C PHE A 10 0.00 -7.28 -11.30
N GLN A 11 -0.16 -6.97 -12.59
CA GLN A 11 -1.40 -7.17 -13.34
C GLN A 11 -1.55 -8.66 -13.65
N ASP A 12 -1.84 -9.50 -12.65
CA ASP A 12 -2.35 -10.82 -12.94
C ASP A 12 -3.84 -10.72 -13.24
N LYS A 13 -4.19 -10.82 -14.53
CA LYS A 13 -5.56 -10.69 -15.03
C LYS A 13 -6.51 -11.76 -14.47
N GLU A 14 -5.99 -12.86 -13.93
CA GLU A 14 -6.79 -13.94 -13.33
C GLU A 14 -7.12 -13.72 -11.85
N ILE A 15 -6.42 -12.83 -11.14
CA ILE A 15 -6.60 -12.63 -9.70
C ILE A 15 -7.73 -11.62 -9.42
N CYS A 16 -7.92 -10.63 -10.30
CA CYS A 16 -8.97 -9.61 -10.15
C CYS A 16 -10.38 -10.09 -10.48
N SER A 17 -10.58 -11.31 -10.99
CA SER A 17 -11.89 -11.80 -11.42
C SER A 17 -12.70 -12.49 -10.33
N ASN A 18 -12.08 -12.83 -9.18
CA ASN A 18 -12.69 -13.73 -8.19
C ASN A 18 -12.90 -13.12 -6.79
N TYR A 19 -12.65 -11.82 -6.59
CA TYR A 19 -12.93 -11.13 -5.32
C TYR A 19 -14.19 -10.26 -5.44
N ASP A 20 -15.27 -10.81 -4.89
CA ASP A 20 -16.58 -10.21 -4.57
C ASP A 20 -17.42 -9.60 -5.71
N SER A 21 -18.55 -10.26 -5.96
CA SER A 21 -19.60 -9.88 -6.90
C SER A 21 -20.28 -8.56 -6.51
N ASP A 22 -20.41 -7.67 -7.51
CA ASP A 22 -21.47 -6.66 -7.65
C ASP A 22 -21.31 -5.25 -7.06
N ARG A 23 -20.11 -4.72 -6.76
CA ARG A 23 -20.04 -3.27 -6.44
C ARG A 23 -19.07 -2.34 -7.16
N TYR A 24 -17.85 -2.72 -7.55
CA TYR A 24 -16.92 -1.70 -8.10
C TYR A 24 -15.85 -2.24 -9.06
N LEU A 25 -16.17 -3.21 -9.92
CA LEU A 25 -15.23 -3.64 -10.95
C LEU A 25 -15.64 -3.05 -12.30
N LYS A 26 -15.08 -1.89 -12.64
CA LYS A 26 -15.00 -1.49 -14.04
C LYS A 26 -14.08 -2.48 -14.75
N PRO A 27 -14.37 -2.88 -15.99
CA PRO A 27 -13.49 -3.74 -16.75
C PRO A 27 -12.08 -3.14 -16.83
N VAL A 28 -11.03 -3.98 -16.74
CA VAL A 28 -9.63 -3.53 -16.82
C VAL A 28 -9.35 -2.73 -18.10
N TRP A 29 -10.05 -3.03 -19.19
CA TRP A 29 -9.95 -2.30 -20.47
C TRP A 29 -10.57 -0.88 -20.44
N GLU A 30 -11.33 -0.52 -19.41
CA GLU A 30 -11.85 0.84 -19.18
C GLU A 30 -10.92 1.69 -18.28
N MET A 31 -9.83 1.13 -17.76
CA MET A 31 -8.86 1.90 -16.96
C MET A 31 -8.07 2.86 -17.85
N LYS A 32 -8.11 4.15 -17.52
CA LYS A 32 -7.33 5.19 -18.20
C LYS A 32 -6.22 5.68 -17.27
N GLN A 33 -5.01 5.80 -17.82
CA GLN A 33 -3.93 6.51 -17.14
C GLN A 33 -4.18 8.01 -17.26
N LEU A 34 -4.16 8.71 -16.13
CA LEU A 34 -4.20 10.17 -16.12
C LEU A 34 -2.76 10.68 -16.23
N THR A 35 -2.48 11.48 -17.26
CA THR A 35 -1.21 12.21 -17.41
C THR A 35 -1.44 13.69 -17.09
N ASN A 36 -0.37 14.45 -16.84
CA ASN A 36 -0.45 15.87 -16.49
C ASN A 36 -1.36 16.17 -15.28
N HIS A 37 -1.37 15.27 -14.29
CA HIS A 37 -2.19 15.33 -13.08
C HIS A 37 -1.75 16.39 -12.06
N GLY A 38 -0.79 17.26 -12.40
CA GLY A 38 -0.29 18.33 -11.52
C GLY A 38 0.58 17.88 -10.34
N VAL A 39 0.75 16.56 -10.14
CA VAL A 39 1.65 16.03 -9.10
C VAL A 39 3.09 16.03 -9.63
N PRO A 40 4.06 16.64 -8.93
CA PRO A 40 5.45 16.64 -9.35
C PRO A 40 6.01 15.23 -9.48
N GLU A 41 6.73 14.96 -10.58
CA GLU A 41 7.36 13.66 -10.83
C GLU A 41 8.37 13.28 -9.74
N GLU A 42 9.15 14.25 -9.27
CA GLU A 42 10.07 14.08 -8.15
C GLU A 42 9.35 13.57 -6.89
N LEU A 43 8.18 14.14 -6.56
CA LEU A 43 7.40 13.71 -5.40
C LEU A 43 6.91 12.26 -5.55
N MET A 44 6.48 11.86 -6.74
CA MET A 44 6.06 10.48 -7.00
C MET A 44 7.24 9.51 -6.85
N ASN A 45 8.39 9.84 -7.46
CA ASN A 45 9.59 9.01 -7.40
C ASN A 45 10.12 8.87 -5.97
N GLU A 46 10.17 9.94 -5.19
CA GLU A 46 10.58 9.87 -3.79
C GLU A 46 9.56 9.11 -2.93
N THR A 47 8.25 9.23 -3.21
CA THR A 47 7.22 8.43 -2.51
C THR A 47 7.43 6.93 -2.71
N VAL A 48 7.73 6.51 -3.95
CA VAL A 48 8.03 5.09 -4.26
C VAL A 48 9.29 4.64 -3.52
N LYS A 49 10.39 5.40 -3.60
CA LYS A 49 11.65 5.06 -2.91
C LYS A 49 11.46 4.90 -1.40
N VAL A 50 10.70 5.80 -0.78
CA VAL A 50 10.47 5.75 0.66
C VAL A 50 9.58 4.59 1.08
N ALA A 51 8.65 4.19 0.22
CA ALA A 51 7.90 2.96 0.42
C ALA A 51 8.82 1.74 0.37
N GLU A 52 9.71 1.67 -0.64
CA GLU A 52 10.70 0.60 -0.78
C GLU A 52 11.61 0.52 0.46
N GLU A 53 12.17 1.65 0.91
CA GLU A 53 12.99 1.75 2.13
C GLU A 53 12.24 1.19 3.35
N PHE A 54 10.97 1.53 3.53
CA PHE A 54 10.16 1.00 4.63
C PHE A 54 10.02 -0.53 4.57
N PHE A 55 9.72 -1.08 3.39
CA PHE A 55 9.56 -2.53 3.24
C PHE A 55 10.89 -3.29 3.31
N GLN A 56 12.03 -2.63 3.11
CA GLN A 56 13.37 -3.21 3.29
C GLN A 56 13.87 -3.14 4.74
N LEU A 57 13.16 -2.45 5.65
CA LEU A 57 13.53 -2.43 7.06
C LEU A 57 13.51 -3.85 7.67
N PRO A 58 14.35 -4.11 8.68
CA PRO A 58 14.28 -5.34 9.47
C PRO A 58 12.86 -5.60 9.98
N VAL A 59 12.47 -6.87 10.09
CA VAL A 59 11.11 -7.26 10.52
C VAL A 59 10.78 -6.65 11.88
N GLU A 60 11.75 -6.54 12.76
CA GLU A 60 11.65 -5.97 14.11
C GLU A 60 11.18 -4.51 14.07
N ASP A 61 11.69 -3.73 13.10
CA ASP A 61 11.37 -2.31 12.95
C ASP A 61 9.96 -2.10 12.37
N ARG A 62 9.45 -3.06 11.60
CA ARG A 62 8.10 -3.01 11.00
C ARG A 62 7.05 -3.77 11.83
N ALA A 63 7.46 -4.60 12.78
CA ALA A 63 6.59 -5.48 13.55
C ALA A 63 5.52 -4.72 14.34
N SER A 64 5.83 -3.53 14.84
CA SER A 64 4.85 -2.68 15.56
C SER A 64 3.64 -2.28 14.72
N PHE A 65 3.80 -2.27 13.39
CA PHE A 65 2.72 -1.96 12.46
C PHE A 65 1.87 -3.18 12.12
N TYR A 66 2.38 -4.40 12.32
CA TYR A 66 1.62 -5.61 12.01
C TYR A 66 0.31 -5.66 12.82
N SER A 67 -0.81 -5.84 12.12
CA SER A 67 -2.12 -5.97 12.75
C SER A 67 -3.16 -6.48 11.76
N GLU A 68 -3.99 -7.41 12.21
CA GLU A 68 -5.19 -7.86 11.51
C GLU A 68 -6.43 -7.00 11.84
N ASP A 69 -6.35 -6.12 12.85
CA ASP A 69 -7.50 -5.29 13.24
C ASP A 69 -7.76 -4.23 12.17
N PRO A 70 -8.92 -4.26 11.49
CA PRO A 70 -9.25 -3.28 10.47
C PRO A 70 -9.42 -1.86 11.01
N ARG A 71 -9.57 -1.70 12.33
CA ARG A 71 -9.74 -0.40 13.00
C ARG A 71 -8.42 0.31 13.30
N LYS A 72 -7.28 -0.39 13.21
CA LYS A 72 -5.96 0.23 13.43
C LYS A 72 -5.66 1.18 12.28
N GLY A 73 -5.40 2.45 12.63
CA GLY A 73 -5.31 3.55 11.66
C GLY A 73 -4.05 3.50 10.77
N CYS A 74 -2.96 2.89 11.23
CA CYS A 74 -1.83 2.47 10.41
C CYS A 74 -1.50 0.99 10.67
N ARG A 75 -1.59 0.13 9.65
CA ARG A 75 -1.35 -1.31 9.78
C ARG A 75 -0.62 -1.94 8.60
N LEU A 76 0.27 -2.86 8.93
CA LEU A 76 0.94 -3.77 8.01
C LEU A 76 0.22 -5.14 8.06
N SER A 77 -0.05 -5.73 6.89
CA SER A 77 -0.64 -7.07 6.77
C SER A 77 -0.01 -7.82 5.58
N THR A 78 0.07 -9.14 5.66
CA THR A 78 0.75 -10.02 4.67
C THR A 78 -0.23 -10.82 3.80
N SER A 79 -1.46 -10.96 4.29
CA SER A 79 -2.60 -11.59 3.62
C SER A 79 -3.87 -10.83 4.03
N ILE A 80 -4.93 -10.93 3.23
CA ILE A 80 -6.20 -10.27 3.52
C ILE A 80 -7.12 -11.22 4.29
N ASP A 81 -7.12 -12.50 3.93
CA ASP A 81 -7.94 -13.55 4.53
C ASP A 81 -7.35 -14.95 4.26
N TYR A 82 -6.15 -15.21 4.78
CA TYR A 82 -5.40 -16.45 4.50
C TYR A 82 -6.23 -17.73 4.71
N ASP A 83 -7.08 -17.74 5.74
CA ASP A 83 -7.86 -18.93 6.14
C ASP A 83 -9.06 -19.20 5.22
N HIS A 84 -9.59 -18.18 4.52
CA HIS A 84 -10.77 -18.32 3.66
C HIS A 84 -10.49 -17.99 2.18
N GLU A 85 -9.27 -17.56 1.84
CA GLU A 85 -8.82 -17.35 0.47
C GLU A 85 -8.72 -18.67 -0.30
N LYS A 86 -9.44 -18.79 -1.43
CA LYS A 86 -9.32 -19.95 -2.34
C LYS A 86 -7.98 -20.02 -3.08
N VAL A 87 -7.32 -18.87 -3.22
CA VAL A 87 -5.99 -18.71 -3.82
C VAL A 87 -5.21 -17.82 -2.88
N HIS A 88 -4.15 -18.36 -2.28
CA HIS A 88 -3.31 -17.59 -1.37
C HIS A 88 -2.57 -16.50 -2.14
N PHE A 89 -2.84 -15.25 -1.77
CA PHE A 89 -2.17 -14.10 -2.37
C PHE A 89 -1.15 -13.53 -1.39
N TRP A 90 0.13 -13.85 -1.62
CA TRP A 90 1.20 -13.34 -0.78
C TRP A 90 1.52 -11.89 -1.14
N ARG A 91 1.09 -10.94 -0.30
CA ARG A 91 1.42 -9.52 -0.46
C ARG A 91 1.47 -8.79 0.88
N ASP A 92 2.63 -8.22 1.17
CA ASP A 92 2.78 -7.24 2.22
C ASP A 92 2.12 -5.91 1.80
N ASN A 93 1.24 -5.38 2.65
CA ASN A 93 0.59 -4.10 2.43
C ASN A 93 0.56 -3.28 3.72
N LEU A 94 1.03 -2.03 3.61
CA LEU A 94 0.89 -1.01 4.64
C LEU A 94 -0.28 -0.11 4.25
N ARG A 95 -1.27 0.00 5.15
CA ARG A 95 -2.44 0.86 4.97
C ARG A 95 -2.48 1.88 6.07
N HIS A 96 -2.76 3.13 5.70
CA HIS A 96 -3.04 4.17 6.67
C HIS A 96 -4.08 5.16 6.16
N HIS A 97 -4.79 5.79 7.09
CA HIS A 97 -5.67 6.90 6.77
C HIS A 97 -4.86 8.18 6.47
N CYS A 98 -5.34 8.99 5.52
CA CYS A 98 -4.71 10.26 5.15
C CYS A 98 -5.64 11.46 5.39
N ARG A 99 -6.88 11.23 5.85
CA ARG A 99 -7.91 12.27 6.00
C ARG A 99 -8.82 11.97 7.21
N PRO A 100 -9.01 12.94 8.12
CA PRO A 100 -8.23 14.18 8.29
C PRO A 100 -6.77 13.85 8.67
N LEU A 101 -5.80 14.66 8.23
CA LEU A 101 -4.38 14.31 8.37
C LEU A 101 -3.91 14.41 9.83
N GLU A 102 -4.46 15.38 10.54
CA GLU A 102 -4.14 15.75 11.91
C GLU A 102 -4.34 14.58 12.88
N ASP A 103 -5.36 13.76 12.62
CA ASP A 103 -5.74 12.63 13.47
C ASP A 103 -4.84 11.40 13.25
N HIS A 104 -4.14 11.32 12.11
CA HIS A 104 -3.45 10.09 11.68
C HIS A 104 -1.94 10.22 11.53
N VAL A 105 -1.41 11.44 11.38
CA VAL A 105 0.03 11.66 11.15
C VAL A 105 0.92 11.11 12.28
N GLY A 106 0.39 11.07 13.52
CA GLY A 106 1.09 10.53 14.68
C GLY A 106 1.34 9.03 14.59
N GLU A 107 0.47 8.28 13.90
CA GLU A 107 0.51 6.82 13.78
C GLU A 107 1.40 6.32 12.64
N LEU A 108 1.79 7.20 11.72
CA LEU A 108 2.60 6.83 10.56
C LEU A 108 4.03 6.44 10.95
N PRO A 109 4.70 5.58 10.17
CA PRO A 109 6.12 5.28 10.36
C PRO A 109 6.99 6.55 10.47
N THR A 110 7.87 6.57 11.47
CA THR A 110 8.94 7.57 11.60
C THR A 110 10.25 7.10 10.99
N ASN A 111 10.40 5.80 10.76
CA ASN A 111 11.49 5.19 10.03
C ASN A 111 10.91 4.56 8.77
N PRO A 112 11.34 4.96 7.55
CA PRO A 112 12.36 5.97 7.24
C PRO A 112 11.95 7.40 7.66
N THR A 113 12.92 8.24 8.05
CA THR A 113 12.69 9.63 8.52
C THR A 113 11.85 10.48 7.56
N ARG A 114 11.96 10.18 6.27
CA ARG A 114 11.29 10.87 5.16
C ARG A 114 9.89 10.33 4.83
N TYR A 115 9.42 9.28 5.53
CA TYR A 115 8.14 8.61 5.27
C TYR A 115 6.95 9.55 5.38
N ARG A 116 6.78 10.18 6.54
CA ARG A 116 5.64 11.08 6.78
C ARG A 116 5.60 12.21 5.77
N LEU A 117 6.76 12.82 5.46
CA LEU A 117 6.84 13.95 4.53
C LEU A 117 6.27 13.61 3.15
N HIS A 118 6.71 12.51 2.55
CA HIS A 118 6.35 12.19 1.16
C HIS A 118 4.93 11.61 1.07
N MET A 119 4.55 10.73 2.01
CA MET A 119 3.24 10.07 1.99
C MET A 119 2.06 11.02 2.24
N ILE A 120 2.27 12.12 2.96
CA ILE A 120 1.20 13.10 3.26
C ILE A 120 1.14 14.25 2.24
N SER A 121 2.15 14.39 1.39
CA SER A 121 2.29 15.52 0.46
C SER A 121 1.56 15.31 -0.87
N CYS A 122 1.11 14.08 -1.16
CA CYS A 122 0.43 13.77 -2.41
C CYS A 122 -0.99 14.36 -2.43
N LYS A 123 -1.18 15.44 -3.19
CA LYS A 123 -2.47 16.07 -3.45
C LYS A 123 -2.69 16.13 -4.96
N ILE A 124 -3.76 15.51 -5.43
CA ILE A 124 -4.21 15.66 -6.81
C ILE A 124 -5.05 16.95 -6.83
N SER A 125 -4.61 17.93 -7.62
CA SER A 125 -5.27 19.24 -7.81
C SER A 125 -6.36 19.17 -8.87
#